data_AF-A0A6I9P349-F1
#
_entry.id   AF-A0A6I9P349-F1
#
_cell.length_a   1.000
_cell.length_b   1.000
_cell.length_c   1.000
_cell.angle_alpha   90.00
_cell.angle_beta   90.00
_cell.angle_gamma   90.00
#
_symmetry.space_group_name_H-M   'P 1'
#
loop_
_entity.id
_entity.type
_entity.pdbx_description
1 polymer ?
#
loop_
_entity_poly.entity_id
_entity_poly.type
_entity_poly.pdbx_seq_one_letter_code
_entity_poly.pdbx_strand_id
1 'polypeptide(L)'
;MAVSQITPSLFLGGAEAALNAPLLSMKGVTLVVNATLSHAGPTLQGVEFVRIPVPDLPCARLGDHFDRVADRIHGNRAGSTLVHCVAGKSRSPALVMAYLMRYRAVTLRQAHRWVISR
;
A
#
# COMPACT_ATOMS: atom_id res chain seq x y z
N MET A 1 -4.40 -11.79 -11.59
CA MET A 1 -4.08 -11.28 -10.24
C MET A 1 -4.28 -9.78 -10.23
N ALA A 2 -5.30 -9.30 -9.52
CA ALA A 2 -5.76 -7.92 -9.61
C ALA A 2 -5.22 -7.07 -8.46
N VAL A 3 -5.03 -5.78 -8.73
CA VAL A 3 -4.85 -4.73 -7.73
C VAL A 3 -6.10 -3.86 -7.73
N SER A 4 -6.53 -3.42 -6.56
CA SER A 4 -7.62 -2.45 -6.43
C SER A 4 -7.05 -1.04 -6.57
N GLN A 5 -7.59 -0.25 -7.48
CA GLN A 5 -7.23 1.15 -7.63
C GLN A 5 -8.01 1.99 -6.62
N ILE A 6 -7.30 2.52 -5.61
CA ILE A 6 -7.90 3.30 -4.53
C ILE A 6 -8.02 4.77 -4.96
N THR A 7 -6.98 5.31 -5.58
CA THR A 7 -6.94 6.64 -6.19
C THR A 7 -6.19 6.56 -7.54
N PRO A 8 -6.17 7.62 -8.36
CA PRO A 8 -5.40 7.60 -9.61
C PRO A 8 -3.93 7.17 -9.46
N SER A 9 -3.30 7.48 -8.32
CA SER A 9 -1.89 7.16 -8.03
C SER A 9 -1.69 6.20 -6.85
N LEU A 10 -2.73 5.50 -6.38
CA LEU A 10 -2.61 4.57 -5.25
C LEU A 10 -3.33 3.24 -5.54
N PHE A 11 -2.58 2.16 -5.43
CA PHE A 11 -3.04 0.79 -5.63
C PHE A 11 -2.88 -0.04 -4.37
N LEU A 12 -3.80 -0.98 -4.16
CA LEU A 12 -3.80 -1.94 -3.07
C LEU A 12 -3.77 -3.36 -3.62
N GLY A 13 -2.94 -4.23 -3.03
CA GLY A 13 -2.84 -5.62 -3.47
C GLY A 13 -2.29 -6.59 -2.41
N GLY A 14 -2.19 -7.86 -2.82
CA GLY A 14 -1.44 -8.91 -2.13
C GLY A 14 0.00 -9.04 -2.63
N ALA A 15 0.75 -9.98 -2.08
CA ALA A 15 2.18 -10.13 -2.37
C ALA A 15 2.47 -10.42 -3.85
N GLU A 16 1.60 -11.19 -4.50
CA GLU A 16 1.70 -11.52 -5.92
C GLU A 16 1.71 -10.27 -6.83
N ALA A 17 1.01 -9.20 -6.42
CA ALA A 17 0.99 -7.95 -7.19
C ALA A 17 2.36 -7.27 -7.22
N ALA A 18 3.14 -7.40 -6.14
CA ALA A 18 4.48 -6.84 -6.04
C ALA A 18 5.52 -7.62 -6.86
N LEU A 19 5.23 -8.86 -7.24
CA LEU A 19 6.10 -9.69 -8.08
C LEU A 19 5.77 -9.57 -9.58
N ASN A 20 4.62 -9.00 -9.92
CA ASN A 20 4.17 -8.85 -11.31
C ASN A 20 4.75 -7.59 -11.96
N ALA A 21 5.98 -7.69 -12.47
CA ALA A 21 6.66 -6.55 -13.09
C ALA A 21 5.87 -5.88 -14.24
N PRO A 22 5.25 -6.62 -15.19
CA PRO A 22 4.40 -6.02 -16.22
C PRO A 22 3.24 -5.19 -15.65
N LEU A 23 2.59 -5.67 -14.58
CA LEU A 23 1.53 -4.93 -13.90
C LEU A 23 2.05 -3.63 -13.29
N LEU A 24 3.19 -3.69 -12.58
CA LEU A 24 3.80 -2.52 -11.95
C LEU A 24 4.18 -1.46 -12.99
N SER A 25 4.80 -1.86 -14.10
CA SER A 25 5.15 -0.96 -15.20
C SER A 25 3.90 -0.35 -15.85
N MET A 26 2.88 -1.17 -16.14
CA MET A 26 1.62 -0.71 -16.74
C MET A 26 0.89 0.32 -15.85
N LYS A 27 0.96 0.15 -14.52
CA LYS A 27 0.36 1.07 -13.55
C LYS A 27 1.26 2.25 -13.18
N GLY A 28 2.45 2.36 -13.77
CA GLY A 28 3.42 3.42 -13.50
C GLY A 28 3.84 3.45 -12.03
N VAL A 29 3.99 2.28 -11.40
CA VAL A 29 4.36 2.18 -9.99
C VAL A 29 5.82 2.58 -9.83
N THR A 30 6.07 3.61 -9.02
CA THR A 30 7.41 4.11 -8.66
C THR A 30 7.76 3.86 -7.20
N LEU A 31 6.77 3.49 -6.37
CA LEU A 31 6.93 3.18 -4.96
C LEU A 31 6.13 1.93 -4.58
N VAL A 32 6.78 0.99 -3.90
CA VAL A 32 6.14 -0.18 -3.30
C VAL A 32 6.30 -0.13 -1.78
N VAL A 33 5.16 -0.12 -1.07
CA VAL A 33 5.10 -0.27 0.39
C VAL A 33 4.71 -1.71 0.72
N ASN A 34 5.66 -2.46 1.27
CA ASN A 34 5.52 -3.87 1.63
C ASN A 34 5.31 -4.03 3.14
N ALA A 35 4.09 -4.39 3.54
CA ALA A 35 3.72 -4.66 4.93
C ALA A 35 3.84 -6.16 5.29
N THR A 36 4.92 -6.82 4.88
CA THR A 36 5.21 -8.23 5.21
C THR A 36 6.57 -8.37 5.88
N LEU A 37 6.75 -9.46 6.61
CA LEU A 37 8.02 -9.79 7.26
C LEU A 37 9.09 -10.16 6.23
N SER A 38 8.78 -11.10 5.33
CA SER A 38 9.78 -11.79 4.52
C SER A 38 9.56 -11.77 3.01
N HIS A 39 8.42 -11.30 2.49
CA HIS A 39 8.18 -11.36 1.04
C HIS A 39 9.13 -10.40 0.32
N ALA A 40 9.69 -10.83 -0.81
CA ALA A 40 10.58 -10.01 -1.62
C ALA A 40 9.86 -8.79 -2.21
N GLY A 41 10.64 -7.77 -2.55
CA GLY A 41 10.18 -6.65 -3.37
C GLY A 41 10.36 -6.95 -4.86
N PRO A 42 9.81 -6.11 -5.75
CA PRO A 42 10.07 -6.22 -7.17
C PRO A 42 11.55 -5.98 -7.49
N THR A 43 12.08 -6.74 -8.44
CA THR A 43 13.38 -6.46 -9.07
C THR A 43 13.14 -5.56 -10.29
N LEU A 44 12.72 -4.31 -10.06
CA LEU A 44 12.45 -3.32 -11.10
C LEU A 44 13.31 -2.07 -10.86
N GLN A 45 14.03 -1.63 -11.88
CA GLN A 45 14.78 -0.38 -11.82
C GLN A 45 13.82 0.82 -11.73
N GLY A 46 14.20 1.83 -10.95
CA GLY A 46 13.39 3.04 -10.75
C GLY A 46 12.18 2.87 -9.83
N VAL A 47 11.96 1.68 -9.26
CA VAL A 47 10.92 1.45 -8.26
C VAL A 47 11.55 1.45 -6.88
N GLU A 48 11.16 2.43 -6.07
CA GLU A 48 11.55 2.46 -4.66
C GLU A 48 10.77 1.40 -3.88
N PHE A 49 11.46 0.69 -2.99
CA PHE A 49 10.86 -0.33 -2.15
C PHE A 49 11.03 0.00 -0.66
N VAL A 50 9.91 0.11 0.05
CA VAL A 50 9.86 0.38 1.50
C VAL A 50 9.19 -0.80 2.20
N ARG A 51 9.92 -1.43 3.12
CA ARG A 51 9.38 -2.52 3.96
C ARG A 51 8.93 -2.01 5.33
N ILE A 52 7.74 -2.41 5.73
CA ILE A 52 7.16 -2.24 7.07
C ILE A 52 7.00 -3.65 7.68
N PRO A 53 8.03 -4.17 8.36
CA PRO A 53 8.07 -5.56 8.80
C PRO A 53 7.18 -5.76 10.04
N VAL A 54 5.87 -5.91 9.82
CA VAL A 54 4.87 -6.07 10.88
C VAL A 54 4.08 -7.36 10.66
N PRO A 55 3.94 -8.22 11.70
CA PRO A 55 3.13 -9.44 11.60
C PRO A 55 1.63 -9.10 11.54
N ASP A 56 0.84 -9.99 10.97
CA ASP A 56 -0.62 -9.85 10.89
C ASP A 56 -1.28 -10.34 12.18
N LEU A 57 -1.00 -9.65 13.29
CA LEU A 57 -1.48 -10.03 14.61
C LEU A 57 -2.17 -8.83 15.28
N PRO A 58 -3.25 -9.03 16.05
CA PRO A 58 -3.92 -7.94 16.76
C PRO A 58 -3.01 -7.16 17.73
N CYS A 59 -2.00 -7.82 18.31
CA CYS A 59 -1.03 -7.18 19.20
C CYS A 59 0.11 -6.45 18.47
N ALA A 60 0.18 -6.56 17.14
CA ALA A 60 1.22 -5.92 16.35
C ALA A 60 0.97 -4.41 16.25
N ARG A 61 2.00 -3.60 16.50
CA ARG A 61 1.90 -2.14 16.52
C ARG A 61 1.97 -1.52 15.12
N LEU A 62 1.01 -1.88 14.25
CA LEU A 62 0.94 -1.32 12.90
C LEU A 62 0.71 0.21 12.92
N GLY A 63 0.01 0.71 13.95
CA GLY A 63 -0.30 2.13 14.12
C GLY A 63 0.93 3.04 14.21
N ASP A 64 2.05 2.53 14.73
CA ASP A 64 3.31 3.29 14.82
C ASP A 64 3.88 3.67 13.44
N HIS A 65 3.39 3.02 12.37
CA HIS A 65 3.84 3.25 11.00
C HIS A 65 2.86 4.09 10.16
N PHE A 66 1.68 4.43 10.68
CA PHE A 66 0.63 5.10 9.93
C PHE A 66 1.08 6.43 9.33
N ASP A 67 1.65 7.32 10.15
CA ASP A 67 2.08 8.63 9.70
C ASP A 67 3.21 8.54 8.67
N ARG A 68 4.27 7.78 8.99
CA ARG A 68 5.41 7.61 8.07
C ARG A 68 5.00 7.03 6.72
N VAL A 69 4.11 6.03 6.71
CA VAL A 69 3.63 5.42 5.46
C VAL A 69 2.73 6.37 4.69
N ALA A 70 1.80 7.05 5.37
CA ALA A 70 0.93 8.04 4.76
C ALA A 70 1.73 9.16 4.11
N ASP A 71 2.75 9.68 4.80
CA ASP A 71 3.64 10.73 4.30
C ASP A 71 4.40 10.25 3.06
N ARG A 72 4.87 8.99 3.05
CA ARG A 72 5.55 8.41 1.87
C ARG A 72 4.62 8.28 0.67
N ILE A 73 3.38 7.81 0.88
CA ILE A 73 2.37 7.73 -0.19
C ILE A 73 2.07 9.12 -0.74
N HIS A 74 1.89 10.12 0.12
CA HIS A 74 1.58 11.48 -0.29
C HIS A 74 2.75 12.18 -1.01
N GLY A 75 3.99 11.88 -0.57
CA GLY A 75 5.21 12.43 -1.16
C GLY A 75 5.58 11.85 -2.53
N ASN A 76 5.02 10.70 -2.91
CA ASN A 76 5.29 10.10 -4.23
C ASN A 76 4.57 10.86 -5.35
N ARG A 77 5.25 11.86 -5.93
CA ARG A 77 4.75 12.63 -7.08
C ARG A 77 5.21 12.10 -8.43
N ALA A 78 6.20 11.20 -8.44
CA ALA A 78 6.84 10.70 -9.65
C ALA A 78 6.03 9.63 -10.39
N GLY A 79 5.02 9.06 -9.73
CA GLY A 79 4.21 7.99 -10.30
C GLY A 79 3.15 7.51 -9.32
N SER A 80 2.87 6.21 -9.34
CA SER A 80 1.90 5.60 -8.44
C SER A 80 2.56 4.76 -7.35
N THR A 81 1.81 4.51 -6.29
CA THR A 81 2.23 3.69 -5.16
C THR A 81 1.42 2.40 -5.11
N LEU A 82 2.09 1.26 -4.95
CA LEU A 82 1.46 0.00 -4.56
C LEU A 82 1.68 -0.22 -3.07
N VAL A 83 0.60 -0.38 -2.31
CA VAL A 83 0.66 -0.84 -0.91
C VAL A 83 0.17 -2.29 -0.85
N HIS A 84 1.00 -3.19 -0.35
CA HIS A 84 0.64 -4.60 -0.28
C HIS A 84 1.01 -5.25 1.06
N CYS A 85 0.28 -6.31 1.38
CA CYS A 85 0.68 -7.28 2.40
C CYS A 85 0.63 -8.67 1.76
N VAL A 86 0.45 -9.74 2.54
CA VAL A 86 0.36 -11.10 1.97
C VAL A 86 -0.94 -11.25 1.18
N ALA A 87 -2.09 -11.15 1.85
CA ALA A 87 -3.40 -11.40 1.23
C ALA A 87 -4.11 -10.14 0.71
N GLY A 88 -3.60 -8.94 1.01
CA GLY A 88 -4.26 -7.68 0.66
C GLY A 88 -5.49 -7.34 1.52
N LYS A 89 -5.63 -7.92 2.73
CA LYS A 89 -6.89 -7.87 3.52
C LYS A 89 -6.84 -7.17 4.88
N SER A 90 -5.66 -7.08 5.50
CA SER A 90 -5.52 -6.55 6.87
C SER A 90 -4.54 -5.37 6.91
N ARG A 91 -3.24 -5.65 6.88
CA ARG A 91 -2.18 -4.63 6.99
C ARG A 91 -2.21 -3.58 5.87
N SER A 92 -2.26 -3.99 4.60
CA SER A 92 -2.25 -3.02 3.49
C SER A 92 -3.50 -2.14 3.43
N PRO A 93 -4.74 -2.65 3.59
CA PRO A 93 -5.91 -1.80 3.76
C PRO A 93 -5.80 -0.82 4.92
N ALA A 94 -5.28 -1.24 6.07
CA ALA A 94 -5.12 -0.37 7.23
C ALA A 94 -4.18 0.81 6.95
N LEU A 95 -3.02 0.54 6.31
CA LEU A 95 -2.08 1.59 5.89
C LEU A 95 -2.70 2.55 4.85
N VAL A 96 -3.47 2.02 3.90
CA VAL A 96 -4.19 2.85 2.91
C VAL A 96 -5.26 3.71 3.58
N MET A 97 -6.02 3.17 4.52
CA MET A 97 -7.03 3.93 5.27
C MET A 97 -6.38 5.06 6.07
N ALA A 98 -5.24 4.81 6.72
CA ALA A 98 -4.48 5.85 7.42
C ALA A 98 -4.08 7.00 6.49
N TYR A 99 -3.58 6.69 5.28
CA TYR A 99 -3.30 7.70 4.26
C TYR A 99 -4.54 8.49 3.85
N LEU A 100 -5.66 7.81 3.59
CA LEU A 100 -6.92 8.48 3.21
C LEU A 100 -7.38 9.43 4.32
N MET A 101 -7.35 8.98 5.57
CA MET A 101 -7.73 9.82 6.71
C MET A 101 -6.85 11.07 6.81
N ARG A 102 -5.52 10.90 6.71
CA ARG A 102 -4.56 12.00 6.87
C ARG A 102 -4.56 12.99 5.71
N TYR A 103 -4.61 12.51 4.47
CA TYR A 103 -4.37 13.34 3.28
C TYR A 103 -5.57 13.56 2.37
N ARG A 104 -6.70 12.89 2.64
CA ARG A 104 -7.97 13.10 1.94
C ARG A 104 -9.08 13.61 2.86
N ALA A 105 -8.76 13.94 4.11
CA ALA A 105 -9.66 14.51 5.09
C ALA A 105 -10.97 13.71 5.28
N VAL A 106 -10.87 12.38 5.19
CA VAL A 106 -12.02 11.49 5.41
C VAL A 106 -11.96 10.85 6.79
N THR A 107 -13.12 10.59 7.38
CA THR A 107 -13.24 9.81 8.61
C THR A 107 -12.83 8.35 8.38
N LEU A 108 -12.50 7.62 9.45
CA LEU A 108 -12.24 6.17 9.37
C LEU A 108 -13.37 5.40 8.68
N ARG A 109 -14.63 5.76 8.97
CA ARG A 109 -15.81 5.12 8.36
C ARG A 109 -15.85 5.34 6.85
N GLN A 110 -15.54 6.55 6.39
CA GLN A 110 -15.46 6.88 4.97
C GLN A 110 -14.28 6.19 4.29
N ALA A 111 -13.10 6.18 4.92
CA ALA A 111 -11.92 5.48 4.42
C ALA A 111 -12.17 3.97 4.28
N HIS A 112 -12.78 3.34 5.28
CA HIS A 112 -13.16 1.93 5.23
C HIS A 112 -14.13 1.66 4.08
N ARG A 113 -15.21 2.46 3.94
CA ARG A 113 -16.16 2.34 2.82
C ARG A 113 -15.49 2.52 1.47
N TRP A 114 -14.55 3.45 1.35
CA TRP A 114 -13.78 3.67 0.13
C TRP A 114 -12.98 2.43 -0.24
N VAL A 115 -12.27 1.82 0.71
CA VAL A 115 -11.40 0.67 0.42
C VAL A 115 -12.21 -0.57 0.07
N ILE A 116 -13.34 -0.85 0.74
CA ILE A 116 -14.15 -2.05 0.47
C ILE A 116 -14.99 -1.96 -0.82
N SER A 117 -15.18 -0.76 -1.39
CA SER A 117 -15.97 -0.55 -2.61
C SER A 117 -15.12 -0.64 -3.88
N ARG A 118 -13.91 -1.18 -3.81
CA ARG A 118 -12.89 -1.21 -4.88
C ARG A 118 -12.38 -2.63 -5.10
#